data_AF-K1U1F3-F1
#
_entry.id   AF-K1U1F3-F1
#
_cell.length_a   1.000
_cell.length_b   1.000
_cell.length_c   1.000
_cell.angle_alpha   90.00
_cell.angle_beta   90.00
_cell.angle_gamma   90.00
#
_symmetry.space_group_name_H-M   'P 1'
#
loop_
_entity.id
_entity.type
_entity.pdbx_description
1 polymer ?
#
loop_
_entity_poly.entity_id
_entity_poly.type
_entity_poly.pdbx_seq_one_letter_code
_entity_poly.pdbx_strand_id
1 'polypeptide(L)'
;KSTSLKIAVPNDTTNEARALLLLQENGIIKLRDGAGITATKNDIVENPYSVEIVEAEAARLPDMLKDADYAVINSNYAINAGLNPVNDSLAIEGSSSAYANILAVKEGNETAPKILALKAALESQQVASFIESKYSGSVVSTVTNPGTAMTIPWITTP
;
A
#
# COMPACT_ATOMS: atom_id res chain seq x y z
N LYS A 1 6.75 18.74 30.49
CA LYS A 1 5.65 18.60 29.51
C LYS A 1 6.04 17.41 28.64
N SER A 2 5.38 16.26 28.74
CA SER A 2 5.62 15.19 27.77
C SER A 2 5.14 15.71 26.42
N THR A 3 6.06 15.90 25.48
CA THR A 3 5.72 16.26 24.12
C THR A 3 5.11 15.01 23.48
N SER A 4 3.83 15.08 23.12
CA SER A 4 3.16 14.02 22.36
C SER A 4 3.82 13.92 21.00
N LEU A 5 4.22 12.71 20.59
CA LEU A 5 4.75 12.47 19.24
C LEU A 5 3.61 12.47 18.24
N LYS A 6 3.74 13.19 17.13
CA LYS A 6 2.73 13.26 16.07
C LYS A 6 3.04 12.26 14.98
N ILE A 7 2.07 11.39 14.70
CA ILE A 7 2.11 10.45 13.58
C ILE A 7 1.01 10.81 12.59
N ALA A 8 1.40 11.30 11.41
CA ALA A 8 0.46 11.59 10.35
C ALA A 8 0.01 10.31 9.63
N VAL A 9 -1.29 10.16 9.40
CA VAL A 9 -1.88 8.99 8.71
C VAL A 9 -2.89 9.43 7.65
N PRO A 10 -3.16 8.60 6.63
CA PRO A 10 -4.23 8.87 5.66
C PRO A 10 -5.58 9.01 6.35
N ASN A 11 -6.47 9.86 5.83
CA ASN A 11 -7.81 10.11 6.37
C ASN A 11 -8.94 9.43 5.58
N ASP A 12 -8.60 8.56 4.61
CA ASP A 12 -9.58 7.69 3.98
C ASP A 12 -9.64 6.35 4.72
N THR A 13 -10.85 5.78 4.84
CA THR A 13 -11.14 4.65 5.73
C THR A 13 -10.19 3.46 5.56
N THR A 14 -9.89 3.07 4.32
CA THR A 14 -9.07 1.89 4.06
C THR A 14 -7.60 2.13 4.38
N ASN A 15 -7.04 3.28 3.96
CA ASN A 15 -5.64 3.57 4.22
C ASN A 15 -5.37 4.01 5.67
N GLU A 16 -6.34 4.63 6.35
CA GLU A 16 -6.25 4.91 7.78
C GLU A 16 -6.17 3.60 8.58
N ALA A 17 -7.11 2.68 8.36
CA ALA A 17 -7.12 1.38 9.02
C ALA A 17 -5.81 0.61 8.80
N ARG A 18 -5.32 0.61 7.54
CA ARG A 18 -4.03 0.03 7.17
C ARG A 18 -2.87 0.66 7.94
N ALA A 19 -2.83 1.98 8.04
CA ALA A 19 -1.79 2.70 8.77
C ALA A 19 -1.83 2.36 10.28
N LEU A 20 -3.02 2.32 10.88
CA LEU A 20 -3.20 1.98 12.29
C LEU A 20 -2.82 0.52 12.58
N LEU A 21 -3.13 -0.40 11.67
CA LEU A 21 -2.70 -1.81 11.78
C LEU A 21 -1.18 -1.93 11.71
N LEU A 22 -0.51 -1.20 10.82
CA LEU A 22 0.95 -1.17 10.77
C LEU A 22 1.55 -0.63 12.08
N LEU A 23 0.97 0.42 12.65
CA LEU A 23 1.41 0.96 13.95
C LEU A 23 1.19 -0.06 15.07
N GLN A 24 0.10 -0.83 15.03
CA GLN A 24 -0.16 -1.91 15.99
C GLN A 24 0.84 -3.06 15.84
N GLU A 25 1.14 -3.50 14.63
CA GLU A 25 2.13 -4.56 14.36
C GLU A 25 3.52 -4.19 14.89
N ASN A 26 3.84 -2.89 14.92
CA ASN A 26 5.08 -2.36 15.48
C ASN A 26 4.97 -1.97 16.97
N GLY A 27 3.86 -2.29 17.64
CA GLY A 27 3.66 -2.07 19.08
C GLY A 27 3.50 -0.62 19.50
N ILE A 28 3.27 0.32 18.57
CA ILE A 28 3.15 1.76 18.87
C ILE A 28 1.81 2.07 19.54
N ILE A 29 0.76 1.40 19.08
CA ILE A 29 -0.61 1.49 19.62
C ILE A 29 -1.20 0.08 19.70
N LYS A 30 -2.34 -0.05 20.37
CA LYS A 30 -3.19 -1.23 20.28
C LYS A 30 -4.61 -0.80 19.93
N LEU A 31 -5.20 -1.46 18.94
CA LEU A 31 -6.59 -1.28 18.55
C LEU A 31 -7.48 -2.26 19.33
N ARG A 32 -8.74 -1.91 19.51
CA ARG A 32 -9.73 -2.83 20.07
C ARG A 32 -9.88 -4.07 19.18
N ASP A 33 -10.17 -5.19 19.81
CA ASP A 33 -10.44 -6.43 19.10
C ASP A 33 -11.59 -6.24 18.09
N GLY A 34 -11.40 -6.74 16.87
CA GLY A 34 -12.41 -6.70 15.81
C GLY A 34 -12.48 -5.40 15.00
N ALA A 35 -11.66 -4.38 15.29
CA ALA A 35 -11.64 -3.14 14.47
C ALA A 35 -11.23 -3.39 13.02
N GLY A 36 -10.19 -4.22 12.83
CA GLY A 36 -9.76 -4.74 11.53
C GLY A 36 -9.59 -3.68 10.45
N ILE A 37 -10.11 -3.98 9.24
CA ILE A 37 -10.03 -3.12 8.05
C ILE A 37 -10.90 -1.85 8.11
N THR A 38 -11.63 -1.65 9.21
CA THR A 38 -12.47 -0.47 9.46
C THR A 38 -11.97 0.35 10.65
N ALA A 39 -10.77 0.06 11.15
CA ALA A 39 -10.19 0.77 12.28
C ALA A 39 -10.01 2.26 11.99
N THR A 40 -10.24 3.06 13.02
CA THR A 40 -10.06 4.51 13.09
C THR A 40 -9.24 4.84 14.35
N LYS A 41 -8.74 6.07 14.47
CA LYS A 41 -8.05 6.49 15.71
C LYS A 41 -8.88 6.33 17.00
N ASN A 42 -10.21 6.30 16.89
CA ASN A 42 -11.12 6.11 18.04
C ASN A 42 -11.14 4.65 18.53
N ASP A 43 -10.57 3.72 17.76
CA ASP A 43 -10.47 2.30 18.11
C ASP A 43 -9.23 1.99 18.95
N ILE A 44 -8.37 2.98 19.24
CA ILE A 44 -7.14 2.80 20.01
C ILE A 44 -7.47 2.60 21.50
N VAL A 45 -7.06 1.47 22.05
CA VAL A 45 -7.28 1.08 23.46
C VAL A 45 -6.01 1.12 24.31
N GLU A 46 -4.82 1.05 23.71
CA GLU A 46 -3.55 1.26 24.41
C GLU A 46 -2.64 2.18 23.58
N ASN A 47 -2.02 3.16 24.23
CA ASN A 47 -1.11 4.14 23.61
C ASN A 47 0.08 4.40 24.57
N PRO A 48 1.01 3.43 24.72
CA PRO A 48 2.09 3.52 25.71
C PRO A 48 3.08 4.67 25.41
N TYR A 49 3.15 5.11 24.16
CA TYR A 49 4.03 6.18 23.71
C TYR A 49 3.37 7.57 23.69
N SER A 50 2.09 7.66 24.07
CA SER A 50 1.31 8.91 24.02
C SER A 50 1.42 9.60 22.65
N VAL A 51 1.27 8.84 21.57
CA VAL A 51 1.27 9.39 20.20
C VAL A 51 -0.06 10.10 19.90
N GLU A 52 0.01 11.17 19.14
CA GLU A 52 -1.11 11.87 18.53
C GLU A 52 -1.25 11.41 17.07
N ILE A 53 -2.39 10.82 16.72
CA ILE A 53 -2.71 10.46 15.34
C ILE A 53 -3.29 11.69 14.63
N VAL A 54 -2.59 12.15 13.58
CA VAL A 54 -2.98 13.30 12.78
C VAL A 54 -3.46 12.82 11.41
N GLU A 55 -4.76 12.84 11.19
CA GLU A 55 -5.35 12.41 9.92
C GLU A 55 -5.22 13.52 8.87
N ALA A 56 -4.79 13.15 7.65
CA ALA A 56 -4.75 14.05 6.51
C ALA A 56 -4.94 13.32 5.18
N GLU A 57 -5.22 14.07 4.12
CA GLU A 57 -5.25 13.51 2.76
C GLU A 57 -3.90 12.86 2.43
N ALA A 58 -3.94 11.63 1.90
CA ALA A 58 -2.73 10.83 1.66
C ALA A 58 -1.66 11.56 0.83
N ALA A 59 -2.08 12.38 -0.13
CA ALA A 59 -1.18 13.17 -0.98
C ALA A 59 -0.37 14.23 -0.21
N ARG A 60 -0.84 14.67 0.96
CA ARG A 60 -0.19 15.70 1.79
C ARG A 60 0.80 15.12 2.79
N LEU A 61 0.75 13.82 3.05
CA LEU A 61 1.57 13.19 4.09
C LEU A 61 3.08 13.36 3.89
N PRO A 62 3.65 13.32 2.65
CA PRO A 62 5.06 13.64 2.47
C PRO A 62 5.43 15.06 2.91
N ASP A 63 4.57 16.04 2.64
CA ASP A 63 4.80 17.42 3.08
C ASP A 63 4.67 17.61 4.58
N MET A 64 3.84 16.79 5.24
CA MET A 64 3.64 16.84 6.68
C MET A 64 4.85 16.36 7.49
N LEU A 65 5.84 15.71 6.88
CA LEU A 65 7.12 15.37 7.54
C LEU A 65 7.87 16.61 8.06
N LYS A 66 7.50 17.82 7.63
CA LYS A 66 8.04 19.09 8.15
C LYS A 66 7.50 19.45 9.54
N ASP A 67 6.30 18.98 9.87
CA ASP A 67 5.53 19.40 11.05
C ASP A 67 5.10 18.23 11.97
N ALA A 68 5.15 16.99 11.47
CA ALA A 68 4.91 15.75 12.20
C ALA A 68 6.24 15.03 12.49
N ASP A 69 6.29 14.28 13.59
CA ASP A 69 7.48 13.51 13.95
C ASP A 69 7.63 12.27 13.04
N TYR A 70 6.51 11.67 12.65
CA TYR A 70 6.45 10.53 11.73
C TYR A 70 5.23 10.62 10.81
N ALA A 71 5.24 9.87 9.71
CA ALA A 71 4.09 9.70 8.84
C ALA A 71 4.02 8.29 8.26
N VAL A 72 2.82 7.74 8.14
CA VAL A 72 2.57 6.50 7.40
C VAL A 72 2.10 6.86 5.99
N ILE A 73 2.97 6.69 5.00
CA ILE A 73 2.78 7.23 3.65
C ILE A 73 2.60 6.09 2.64
N ASN A 74 1.59 6.16 1.77
CA ASN A 74 1.47 5.23 0.65
C ASN A 74 2.68 5.34 -0.29
N SER A 75 3.22 4.21 -0.75
CA SER A 75 4.45 4.18 -1.56
C SER A 75 4.40 5.05 -2.82
N ASN A 76 3.25 5.17 -3.48
CA ASN A 76 3.11 6.04 -4.65
C ASN A 76 3.35 7.52 -4.33
N TYR A 77 2.85 8.01 -3.19
CA TYR A 77 3.07 9.39 -2.75
C TYR A 77 4.50 9.60 -2.23
N ALA A 78 5.06 8.62 -1.52
CA ALA A 78 6.45 8.64 -1.08
C ALA A 78 7.41 8.75 -2.28
N ILE A 79 7.26 7.87 -3.28
CA ILE A 79 8.09 7.87 -4.50
C ILE A 79 7.95 9.20 -5.26
N ASN A 80 6.73 9.72 -5.42
CA ASN A 80 6.50 11.00 -6.09
C ASN A 80 7.13 12.19 -5.34
N ALA A 81 7.24 12.11 -4.02
CA ALA A 81 7.91 13.10 -3.19
C ALA A 81 9.44 12.92 -3.11
N GLY A 82 9.99 11.94 -3.84
CA GLY A 82 11.43 11.65 -3.85
C GLY A 82 11.92 10.82 -2.67
N LEU A 83 11.03 10.28 -1.85
CA LEU A 83 11.36 9.33 -0.79
C LEU A 83 11.55 7.93 -1.38
N ASN A 84 12.45 7.16 -0.81
CA ASN A 84 12.68 5.76 -1.12
C ASN A 84 12.07 4.88 -0.03
N PRO A 85 10.92 4.21 -0.26
CA PRO A 85 10.27 3.39 0.75
C PRO A 85 11.13 2.28 1.36
N VAL A 86 12.12 1.76 0.64
CA VAL A 86 13.00 0.69 1.15
C VAL A 86 14.08 1.24 2.08
N ASN A 87 14.60 2.44 1.78
CA ASN A 87 15.75 2.99 2.49
C ASN A 87 15.38 4.01 3.56
N ASP A 88 14.28 4.74 3.36
CA ASP A 88 13.89 5.87 4.22
C ASP A 88 12.81 5.49 5.25
N SER A 89 12.17 4.33 5.09
CA SER A 89 11.13 3.88 6.01
C SER A 89 11.72 3.25 7.27
N LEU A 90 11.14 3.59 8.42
CA LEU A 90 11.44 2.94 9.70
C LEU A 90 10.74 1.58 9.85
N ALA A 91 9.56 1.46 9.25
CA ALA A 91 8.80 0.24 9.14
C ALA A 91 8.15 0.20 7.76
N ILE A 92 8.12 -0.98 7.15
CA ILE A 92 7.42 -1.23 5.90
C ILE A 92 6.47 -2.40 6.12
N GLU A 93 5.29 -2.30 5.52
CA GLU A 93 4.36 -3.43 5.55
C GLU A 93 4.95 -4.63 4.80
N GLY A 94 4.73 -5.82 5.34
CA GLY A 94 5.22 -7.06 4.74
C GLY A 94 4.64 -7.33 3.35
N SER A 95 5.37 -8.13 2.56
CA SER A 95 4.99 -8.51 1.19
C SER A 95 3.74 -9.40 1.09
N SER A 96 3.26 -9.95 2.21
CA SER A 96 1.99 -10.68 2.32
C SER A 96 0.78 -9.76 2.57
N SER A 97 0.92 -8.46 2.34
CA SER A 97 -0.10 -7.43 2.54
C SER A 97 -1.43 -7.79 1.87
N ALA A 98 -2.53 -7.69 2.62
CA ALA A 98 -3.90 -7.79 2.10
C ALA A 98 -4.27 -6.63 1.15
N TYR A 99 -3.37 -5.65 0.96
CA TYR A 99 -3.62 -4.40 0.25
C TYR A 99 -2.91 -4.33 -1.10
N ALA A 100 -2.69 -5.48 -1.74
CA ALA A 100 -2.25 -5.53 -3.13
C ALA A 100 -3.22 -4.78 -4.05
N ASN A 101 -2.70 -3.94 -4.94
CA ASN A 101 -3.52 -3.30 -5.96
C ASN A 101 -4.04 -4.36 -6.95
N ILE A 102 -5.32 -4.27 -7.30
CA ILE A 102 -6.00 -5.21 -8.21
C ILE A 102 -6.39 -4.54 -9.53
N LEU A 103 -6.52 -5.35 -10.59
CA LEU A 103 -7.21 -4.94 -11.80
C LEU A 103 -8.72 -5.00 -11.55
N ALA A 104 -9.37 -3.84 -11.46
CA ALA A 104 -10.82 -3.73 -11.31
C ALA A 104 -11.50 -3.46 -12.67
N VAL A 105 -12.62 -4.14 -12.92
CA VAL A 105 -13.46 -3.92 -14.10
C VAL A 105 -14.93 -3.85 -13.71
N LYS A 106 -15.75 -3.21 -14.54
CA LYS A 106 -17.20 -3.25 -14.38
C LYS A 106 -17.71 -4.68 -14.60
N GLU A 107 -18.62 -5.13 -13.73
CA GLU A 107 -19.27 -6.45 -13.81
C GLU A 107 -19.76 -6.77 -15.24
N GLY A 108 -19.48 -8.00 -15.68
CA GLY A 108 -19.79 -8.50 -17.03
C GLY A 108 -18.71 -8.23 -18.08
N ASN A 109 -17.62 -7.54 -17.74
CA ASN A 109 -16.48 -7.30 -18.64
C ASN A 109 -15.24 -8.15 -18.33
N GLU A 110 -15.30 -9.04 -17.35
CA GLU A 110 -14.18 -9.84 -16.85
C GLU A 110 -13.52 -10.65 -17.97
N THR A 111 -14.33 -11.13 -18.91
CA THR A 111 -13.89 -11.96 -20.04
C THR A 111 -13.77 -11.18 -21.36
N ALA A 112 -13.92 -9.85 -21.34
CA ALA A 112 -13.76 -9.06 -22.55
C ALA A 112 -12.32 -9.21 -23.09
N PRO A 113 -12.11 -9.42 -24.40
CA PRO A 113 -10.77 -9.70 -24.94
C PRO A 113 -9.69 -8.69 -24.54
N LYS A 114 -10.04 -7.40 -24.50
CA LYS A 114 -9.15 -6.32 -24.05
C LYS A 114 -8.74 -6.44 -22.58
N ILE A 115 -9.64 -6.93 -21.71
CA ILE A 115 -9.38 -7.10 -20.28
C ILE A 115 -8.49 -8.32 -20.06
N LEU A 116 -8.75 -9.43 -20.76
CA LEU A 116 -7.90 -10.61 -20.71
C LEU A 116 -6.48 -10.30 -21.23
N ALA A 117 -6.36 -9.51 -22.30
CA ALA A 117 -5.05 -9.05 -22.80
C ALA A 117 -4.31 -8.18 -21.77
N LEU A 118 -5.01 -7.24 -21.12
CA LEU A 118 -4.42 -6.41 -20.06
C LEU A 118 -3.98 -7.25 -18.85
N LYS A 119 -4.82 -8.20 -18.40
CA LYS A 119 -4.48 -9.14 -17.33
C LYS A 119 -3.20 -9.91 -17.66
N ALA A 120 -3.12 -10.50 -18.85
CA ALA A 120 -1.95 -11.25 -19.29
C ALA A 120 -0.68 -10.38 -19.38
N ALA A 121 -0.82 -9.12 -19.82
CA ALA A 121 0.29 -8.18 -19.83
C ALA A 121 0.77 -7.84 -18.40
N LEU A 122 -0.15 -7.53 -17.48
CA LEU A 122 0.17 -7.24 -16.07
C LEU A 122 0.80 -8.44 -15.34
N GLU A 123 0.40 -9.67 -15.71
CA GLU A 123 0.91 -10.93 -15.16
C GLU A 123 2.19 -11.43 -15.87
N SER A 124 2.79 -10.63 -16.75
CA SER A 124 3.94 -11.07 -17.55
C SER A 124 5.29 -10.93 -16.85
N GLN A 125 6.25 -11.76 -17.25
CA GLN A 125 7.64 -11.68 -16.79
C GLN A 125 8.27 -10.32 -17.12
N GLN A 126 7.90 -9.74 -18.26
CA GLN A 126 8.38 -8.43 -18.66
C GLN A 126 7.94 -7.34 -17.67
N VAL A 127 6.68 -7.35 -17.23
CA VAL A 127 6.17 -6.40 -16.24
C VAL A 127 6.77 -6.67 -14.86
N ALA A 128 6.88 -7.94 -14.45
CA ALA A 128 7.53 -8.31 -13.19
C ALA A 128 8.98 -7.80 -13.11
N SER A 129 9.79 -8.05 -14.15
CA SER A 129 11.17 -7.59 -14.24
C SER A 129 11.27 -6.06 -14.34
N PHE A 130 10.33 -5.41 -15.03
CA PHE A 130 10.26 -3.95 -15.07
C PHE A 130 10.02 -3.38 -13.68
N ILE A 131 9.07 -3.94 -12.91
CA ILE A 131 8.76 -3.49 -11.55
C ILE A 131 9.99 -3.61 -10.66
N GLU A 132 10.65 -4.77 -10.66
CA GLU A 132 11.85 -5.02 -9.87
C GLU A 132 12.97 -4.03 -10.22
N SER A 133 13.27 -3.86 -11.51
CA SER A 133 14.32 -2.97 -11.98
C SER A 133 14.01 -1.50 -11.71
N LYS A 134 12.77 -1.07 -11.93
CA LYS A 134 12.38 0.35 -11.85
C LYS A 134 12.25 0.84 -10.42
N TYR A 135 11.72 0.00 -9.53
CA TYR A 135 11.33 0.41 -8.18
C TYR A 135 12.22 -0.19 -7.08
N SER A 136 13.14 -1.10 -7.42
CA SER A 136 14.16 -1.64 -6.51
C SER A 136 13.59 -2.09 -5.17
N GLY A 137 12.44 -2.80 -5.19
CA GLY A 137 11.74 -3.29 -4.00
C GLY A 137 10.69 -2.34 -3.41
N SER A 138 10.66 -1.07 -3.82
CA SER A 138 9.64 -0.10 -3.36
C SER A 138 8.23 -0.42 -3.87
N VAL A 139 8.16 -1.20 -4.96
CA VAL A 139 6.95 -1.80 -5.51
C VAL A 139 7.24 -3.28 -5.74
N VAL A 140 6.35 -4.15 -5.27
CA VAL A 140 6.51 -5.60 -5.35
C VAL A 140 5.41 -6.18 -6.24
N SER A 141 5.80 -7.03 -7.18
CA SER A 141 4.84 -7.81 -7.97
C SER A 141 4.24 -8.91 -7.11
N THR A 142 2.92 -9.06 -7.14
CA THR A 142 2.22 -10.18 -6.47
C THR A 142 2.16 -11.44 -7.33
N VAL A 143 2.69 -11.39 -8.55
CA VAL A 143 2.67 -12.49 -9.52
C VAL A 143 3.82 -13.44 -9.22
N THR A 144 3.51 -14.64 -8.73
CA THR A 144 4.51 -15.65 -8.34
C THR A 144 4.98 -16.53 -9.50
N ASN A 145 4.16 -16.69 -10.53
CA ASN A 145 4.48 -17.45 -11.75
C ASN A 145 4.20 -16.60 -13.00
N PRO A 146 5.03 -15.59 -13.26
CA PRO A 146 4.80 -14.69 -14.39
C PRO A 146 4.93 -15.42 -15.73
N GLY A 147 3.93 -15.24 -16.58
CA GLY A 147 3.91 -15.85 -17.92
C GLY A 147 4.75 -15.08 -18.93
N THR A 148 5.01 -15.66 -20.10
CA THR A 148 5.43 -14.88 -21.26
C THR A 148 4.21 -14.13 -21.79
N ALA A 149 4.32 -12.81 -22.01
CA ALA A 149 3.20 -11.92 -22.37
C ALA A 149 2.47 -12.29 -23.69
N MET A 150 2.89 -13.36 -24.38
CA MET A 150 2.44 -13.74 -25.71
C MET A 150 2.07 -15.22 -25.81
N THR A 151 0.97 -15.63 -25.18
CA THR A 151 0.12 -16.69 -25.73
C THR A 151 -1.33 -16.40 -25.37
N ILE A 152 -2.03 -15.67 -26.25
CA ILE A 152 -3.49 -15.77 -26.32
C ILE A 152 -3.76 -17.03 -27.15
N PRO A 153 -4.24 -18.15 -26.56
CA PRO A 153 -4.35 -19.45 -27.25
C PRO A 153 -5.35 -19.48 -28.42
N TRP A 154 -6.03 -18.37 -28.72
CA TRP A 154 -7.01 -18.26 -29.81
C TRP A 154 -6.55 -17.43 -31.00
N ILE A 155 -5.32 -16.88 -30.99
CA ILE A 155 -4.76 -16.10 -32.11
C ILE A 155 -3.81 -16.92 -33.02
N THR A 156 -3.68 -18.23 -32.77
CA THR A 156 -3.12 -19.14 -33.77
C THR A 156 -4.25 -19.87 -34.47
N THR A 157 -4.89 -19.23 -35.44
CA THR A 157 -5.49 -19.97 -36.57
C THR A 157 -4.38 -20.33 -37.57
N PRO A 158 -4.47 -21.48 -38.25
CA PRO A 158 -3.42 -22.05 -39.10
C PRO A 158 -2.96 -21.11 -40.23
#